data_AF-A0A929XL46-F1
#
_entry.id   AF-A0A929XL46-F1
#
_cell.length_a   1.000
_cell.length_b   1.000
_cell.length_c   1.000
_cell.angle_alpha   90.00
_cell.angle_beta   90.00
_cell.angle_gamma   90.00
#
_symmetry.space_group_name_H-M   'P 1'
#
loop_
_entity.id
_entity.type
_entity.pdbx_description
1 polymer ?
#
loop_
_entity_poly.entity_id
_entity_poly.type
_entity_poly.pdbx_seq_one_letter_code
_entity_poly.pdbx_strand_id
1 'polypeptide(L)'
;MPVLTLLAVIPSVFLLIKVYQADKVEKEPAPLLFKLFIKGLESAFFAAVVEALLINFGLNTLVQLGLIEGEGSFLYHAIEAFLIVAVAEEGFKYYFLKQTTWTHPAFDYRFDAVVYAVFVSLGFATIENILYVWGSQIESGTGLQLSVYRGVLSVPAHCVFAVAMGIHYGAAKYAQGHEQFDLEEAGLRKAFLVPVLMHGFFDFALMMNQPLYTGLFFVFVILADYRALKAVGRASQTDTRVYKSPSLTPPVQAVSYVQTTAPSQRPHVPTNPVQVNSAPANPAPANSAPANPAQTNSAPANPVQADHTPTNPAQADRVPSNPAQPDYTPTNPVQVNSAQMLRAQADDAQTWNERTGGIPVAAALPFAAALPSAASTPVPAGTPKAAGVPGAANPPSVSSLQ
;
A
#
# COMPACT_ATOMS: atom_id res chain seq x y z
N MET A 1 10.52 2.14 -31.30
CA MET A 1 10.13 2.65 -29.97
C MET A 1 8.63 2.54 -29.67
N PRO A 2 7.70 3.01 -30.52
CA PRO A 2 6.27 3.01 -30.16
C PRO A 2 5.69 1.63 -29.82
N VAL A 3 6.02 0.60 -30.61
CA VAL A 3 5.58 -0.79 -30.36
C VAL A 3 6.10 -1.31 -29.02
N LEU A 4 7.35 -1.02 -28.68
CA LEU A 4 7.96 -1.45 -27.41
C LEU A 4 7.32 -0.78 -26.21
N THR A 5 6.99 0.51 -26.32
CA THR A 5 6.26 1.23 -25.28
C THR A 5 4.89 0.63 -25.04
N LEU A 6 4.14 0.29 -26.10
CA LEU A 6 2.85 -0.38 -25.95
C LEU A 6 3.00 -1.72 -25.23
N LEU A 7 3.99 -2.55 -25.63
CA LEU A 7 4.27 -3.83 -24.98
C LEU A 7 4.66 -3.66 -23.50
N ALA A 8 5.38 -2.59 -23.16
CA ALA A 8 5.76 -2.29 -21.78
C ALA A 8 4.57 -1.85 -20.90
N VAL A 9 3.55 -1.21 -21.49
CA VAL A 9 2.39 -0.64 -20.77
C VAL A 9 1.24 -1.64 -20.62
N ILE A 10 1.02 -2.50 -21.62
CA ILE A 10 -0.13 -3.44 -21.66
C ILE A 10 -0.27 -4.29 -20.38
N PRO A 11 0.80 -4.90 -19.83
CA PRO A 11 0.69 -5.74 -18.63
C PRO A 11 0.17 -4.95 -17.41
N SER A 12 0.67 -3.73 -17.20
CA SER A 12 0.24 -2.86 -16.11
C SER A 12 -1.24 -2.48 -16.25
N VAL A 13 -1.67 -2.08 -17.45
CA VAL A 13 -3.07 -1.73 -17.71
C VAL A 13 -3.99 -2.93 -17.48
N PHE A 14 -3.59 -4.12 -17.93
CA PHE A 14 -4.35 -5.35 -17.71
C PHE A 14 -4.53 -5.65 -16.22
N LEU A 15 -3.46 -5.57 -15.42
CA LEU A 15 -3.51 -5.84 -13.98
C LEU A 15 -4.32 -4.77 -13.21
N LEU A 16 -4.20 -3.50 -13.58
CA LEU A 16 -5.02 -2.41 -13.04
C LEU A 16 -6.52 -2.70 -13.24
N ILE A 17 -6.91 -3.09 -14.45
CA ILE A 17 -8.30 -3.45 -14.77
C ILE A 17 -8.75 -4.64 -13.92
N LYS A 18 -7.91 -5.67 -13.76
CA LYS A 18 -8.26 -6.86 -12.98
C LYS A 18 -8.46 -6.57 -11.50
N VAL A 19 -7.59 -5.77 -10.89
CA VAL A 19 -7.74 -5.40 -9.46
C VAL A 19 -8.92 -4.45 -9.28
N TYR A 20 -9.10 -3.48 -10.17
CA TYR A 20 -10.28 -2.62 -10.14
C TYR A 20 -11.58 -3.43 -10.29
N GLN A 21 -11.60 -4.49 -11.10
CA GLN A 21 -12.76 -5.40 -11.20
C GLN A 21 -12.98 -6.27 -9.95
N ALA A 22 -11.94 -6.52 -9.16
CA ALA A 22 -12.01 -7.34 -7.95
C ALA A 22 -12.66 -6.58 -6.78
N ASP A 23 -12.60 -5.25 -6.78
CA ASP A 23 -13.35 -4.42 -5.85
C ASP A 23 -14.84 -4.48 -6.20
N LYS A 24 -15.69 -5.02 -5.31
CA LYS A 24 -17.11 -5.29 -5.61
C LYS A 24 -18.08 -4.52 -4.72
N VAL A 25 -17.61 -3.95 -3.63
CA VAL A 25 -18.48 -3.36 -2.60
C VAL A 25 -18.71 -1.88 -2.93
N GLU A 26 -17.64 -1.10 -2.98
CA GLU A 26 -17.69 0.32 -3.26
C GLU A 26 -16.55 0.71 -4.20
N LYS A 27 -16.93 1.19 -5.39
CA LYS A 27 -15.92 1.58 -6.39
C LYS A 27 -15.23 2.87 -6.00
N GLU A 28 -13.91 2.80 -5.97
CA GLU A 28 -13.05 3.95 -5.75
C GLU A 28 -13.19 5.05 -6.81
N PRO A 29 -13.10 6.34 -6.42
CA PRO A 29 -13.24 7.44 -7.36
C PRO A 29 -12.05 7.45 -8.33
N ALA A 30 -12.35 7.36 -9.63
CA ALA A 30 -11.34 7.33 -10.69
C ALA A 30 -10.27 8.45 -10.60
N PRO A 31 -10.57 9.70 -10.19
CA PRO A 31 -9.55 10.73 -10.00
C PRO A 31 -8.50 10.38 -8.92
N LEU A 32 -8.91 9.72 -7.83
CA LEU A 32 -7.99 9.27 -6.78
C LEU A 32 -7.07 8.17 -7.32
N LEU A 33 -7.65 7.18 -8.01
CA LEU A 33 -6.90 6.08 -8.61
C LEU A 33 -5.89 6.59 -9.65
N PHE A 34 -6.30 7.52 -10.52
CA PHE A 34 -5.39 8.16 -11.47
C PHE A 34 -4.27 8.94 -10.76
N LYS A 35 -4.60 9.69 -9.71
CA LYS A 35 -3.59 10.39 -8.89
C LYS A 35 -2.59 9.41 -8.28
N LEU A 36 -3.04 8.27 -7.76
CA LEU A 36 -2.17 7.23 -7.20
C LEU A 36 -1.25 6.61 -8.25
N PHE A 37 -1.77 6.36 -9.45
CA PHE A 37 -0.94 5.92 -10.58
C PHE A 37 0.19 6.93 -10.87
N ILE A 38 -0.14 8.23 -10.97
CA ILE A 38 0.87 9.28 -11.16
C ILE A 38 1.86 9.35 -9.99
N LYS A 39 1.40 9.15 -8.75
CA LYS A 39 2.30 9.04 -7.59
C LYS A 39 3.25 7.84 -7.67
N GLY A 40 2.84 6.76 -8.34
CA GLY A 40 3.73 5.66 -8.71
C GLY A 40 4.82 6.05 -9.69
N LEU A 41 4.50 6.88 -10.68
CA LEU A 41 5.49 7.39 -11.64
C LEU A 41 6.49 8.30 -10.92
N GLU A 42 6.01 9.16 -10.02
CA GLU A 42 6.86 10.02 -9.18
C GLU A 42 7.76 9.20 -8.26
N SER A 43 7.25 8.13 -7.63
CA SER A 43 8.05 7.30 -6.72
C SER A 43 9.22 6.61 -7.42
N ALA A 44 9.07 6.21 -8.68
CA ALA A 44 10.17 5.65 -9.50
C ALA A 44 11.33 6.62 -9.68
N PHE A 45 11.04 7.90 -9.89
CA PHE A 45 12.08 8.92 -10.02
C PHE A 45 12.89 9.06 -8.70
N PHE A 46 12.20 9.17 -7.57
CA PHE A 46 12.88 9.32 -6.28
C PHE A 46 13.65 8.07 -5.86
N ALA A 47 13.11 6.88 -6.13
CA ALA A 47 13.79 5.61 -5.89
C ALA A 47 15.10 5.53 -6.69
N ALA A 48 15.04 5.78 -8.00
CA ALA A 48 16.22 5.76 -8.87
C ALA A 48 17.32 6.75 -8.43
N VAL A 49 16.96 7.94 -7.94
CA VAL A 49 17.92 8.91 -7.40
C VAL A 49 18.57 8.37 -6.12
N VAL A 50 17.79 7.83 -5.19
CA VAL A 50 18.31 7.29 -3.93
C VAL A 50 19.18 6.07 -4.17
N GLU A 51 18.77 5.15 -5.04
CA GLU A 51 19.55 3.99 -5.46
C GLU A 51 20.90 4.41 -6.04
N ALA A 52 20.89 5.33 -7.01
CA ALA A 52 22.12 5.82 -7.63
C ALA A 52 23.07 6.44 -6.59
N LEU A 53 22.54 7.18 -5.61
CA LEU A 53 23.37 7.75 -4.54
C LEU A 53 23.93 6.68 -3.60
N LEU A 54 23.09 5.75 -3.14
CA LEU A 54 23.48 4.72 -2.18
C LEU A 54 24.43 3.68 -2.78
N ILE A 55 24.27 3.33 -4.06
CA ILE A 55 25.19 2.42 -4.76
C ILE A 55 26.53 3.13 -4.96
N ASN A 56 26.54 4.31 -5.58
CA ASN A 56 27.78 4.98 -5.99
C ASN A 56 28.60 5.52 -4.82
N PHE A 57 27.95 6.09 -3.79
CA PHE A 57 28.64 6.71 -2.66
C PHE A 57 28.60 5.85 -1.38
N GLY A 58 27.68 4.90 -1.28
CA GLY A 58 27.59 3.98 -0.15
C GLY A 58 28.31 2.67 -0.46
N LEU A 59 27.66 1.79 -1.22
CA LEU A 59 28.11 0.42 -1.45
C LEU A 59 29.50 0.37 -2.12
N ASN A 60 29.71 1.16 -3.17
CA ASN A 60 30.99 1.22 -3.88
C ASN A 60 32.11 1.80 -3.02
N THR A 61 31.81 2.70 -2.08
CA THR A 61 32.79 3.17 -1.09
C THR A 61 33.20 2.05 -0.15
N LEU A 62 32.26 1.21 0.30
CA LEU A 62 32.58 0.06 1.16
C LEU A 62 33.49 -0.95 0.44
N VAL A 63 33.26 -1.18 -0.86
CA VAL A 63 34.14 -1.99 -1.71
C VAL A 63 35.53 -1.36 -1.82
N GLN A 64 35.61 -0.06 -2.13
CA GLN A 64 36.89 0.64 -2.29
C GLN A 64 37.72 0.68 -1.00
N LEU A 65 37.06 0.72 0.17
CA LEU A 65 37.71 0.64 1.48
C LEU A 65 38.10 -0.80 1.88
N GLY A 66 37.77 -1.81 1.06
CA GLY A 66 38.05 -3.21 1.34
C GLY A 66 37.22 -3.80 2.48
N LEU A 67 36.08 -3.18 2.83
CA LEU A 67 35.19 -3.63 3.90
C LEU A 67 34.26 -4.76 3.45
N ILE A 68 33.96 -4.81 2.15
CA ILE A 68 33.18 -5.88 1.52
C ILE A 68 33.84 -6.29 0.19
N GLU A 69 33.53 -7.49 -0.27
CA GLU A 69 33.91 -7.96 -1.60
C GLU A 69 33.18 -7.15 -2.69
N GLY A 70 33.82 -7.05 -3.87
CA GLY A 70 33.32 -6.24 -4.98
C GLY A 70 32.05 -6.77 -5.66
N GLU A 71 31.70 -6.11 -6.76
CA GLU A 71 30.57 -6.47 -7.62
C GLU A 71 30.61 -7.96 -7.98
N GLY A 72 29.46 -8.64 -7.85
CA GLY A 72 29.33 -10.08 -8.07
C GLY A 72 29.40 -10.95 -6.82
N SER A 73 29.86 -10.42 -5.68
CA SER A 73 29.87 -11.17 -4.43
C SER A 73 28.46 -11.34 -3.86
N PHE A 74 28.25 -12.43 -3.10
CA PHE A 74 26.97 -12.70 -2.43
C PHE A 74 26.55 -11.52 -1.54
N LEU A 75 27.48 -10.99 -0.75
CA LEU A 75 27.19 -9.91 0.19
C LEU A 75 26.88 -8.59 -0.53
N TYR A 76 27.58 -8.29 -1.62
CA TYR A 76 27.30 -7.11 -2.44
C TYR A 76 25.86 -7.14 -2.97
N HIS A 77 25.46 -8.24 -3.63
CA HIS A 77 24.10 -8.38 -4.17
C HIS A 77 23.03 -8.40 -3.07
N ALA A 78 23.33 -8.99 -1.91
CA ALA A 78 22.38 -9.00 -0.80
C ALA A 78 22.12 -7.59 -0.26
N ILE A 79 23.16 -6.76 -0.11
CA ILE A 79 23.01 -5.37 0.33
C ILE A 79 22.29 -4.55 -0.74
N GLU A 80 22.74 -4.66 -2.00
CA GLU A 80 22.14 -3.96 -3.13
C GLU A 80 20.64 -4.23 -3.25
N ALA A 81 20.26 -5.51 -3.31
CA ALA A 81 18.86 -5.90 -3.52
C ALA A 81 17.97 -5.58 -2.32
N PHE A 82 18.36 -5.98 -1.09
CA PHE A 82 17.47 -5.89 0.08
C PHE A 82 17.51 -4.54 0.78
N LEU A 83 18.68 -3.89 0.85
CA LEU A 83 18.85 -2.69 1.68
C LEU A 83 18.85 -1.40 0.87
N ILE A 84 19.15 -1.48 -0.43
CA ILE A 84 19.18 -0.31 -1.32
C ILE A 84 17.94 -0.30 -2.22
N VAL A 85 17.86 -1.20 -3.21
CA VAL A 85 16.82 -1.20 -4.25
C VAL A 85 15.44 -1.41 -3.63
N ALA A 86 15.21 -2.55 -2.95
CA ALA A 86 13.88 -2.86 -2.41
C ALA A 86 13.39 -1.83 -1.38
N VAL A 87 14.29 -1.31 -0.54
CA VAL A 87 13.95 -0.28 0.46
C VAL A 87 13.60 1.05 -0.21
N ALA A 88 14.37 1.48 -1.21
CA ALA A 88 14.09 2.71 -1.94
C ALA A 88 12.76 2.61 -2.69
N GLU A 89 12.60 1.56 -3.50
CA GLU A 89 11.41 1.36 -4.32
C GLU A 89 10.13 1.21 -3.50
N GLU A 90 10.09 0.22 -2.60
CA GLU A 90 8.88 -0.05 -1.80
C GLU A 90 8.67 1.04 -0.76
N GLY A 91 9.74 1.69 -0.28
CA GLY A 91 9.68 2.84 0.62
C GLY A 91 8.99 4.04 -0.01
N PHE A 92 9.37 4.43 -1.23
CA PHE A 92 8.70 5.54 -1.90
C PHE A 92 7.26 5.19 -2.33
N LYS A 93 7.01 3.96 -2.81
CA LYS A 93 5.62 3.50 -3.08
C LYS A 93 4.76 3.60 -1.82
N TYR A 94 5.24 3.08 -0.70
CA TYR A 94 4.55 3.14 0.60
C TYR A 94 4.37 4.58 1.09
N TYR A 95 5.40 5.43 0.97
CA TYR A 95 5.33 6.84 1.35
C TYR A 95 4.22 7.57 0.58
N PHE A 96 4.20 7.47 -0.74
CA PHE A 96 3.22 8.16 -1.58
C PHE A 96 1.82 7.58 -1.43
N LEU A 97 1.69 6.26 -1.26
CA LEU A 97 0.45 5.60 -0.88
C LEU A 97 -0.10 6.21 0.40
N LYS A 98 0.69 6.23 1.47
CA LYS A 98 0.28 6.74 2.79
C LYS A 98 -0.04 8.23 2.75
N GLN A 99 0.83 9.02 2.14
CA GLN A 99 0.63 10.47 1.98
C GLN A 99 -0.69 10.79 1.27
N THR A 100 -1.08 10.00 0.28
CA THR A 100 -2.25 10.29 -0.56
C THR A 100 -3.56 9.74 0.04
N THR A 101 -3.51 8.58 0.71
CA THR A 101 -4.72 7.82 1.07
C THR A 101 -5.05 7.80 2.55
N TRP A 102 -4.07 7.92 3.45
CA TRP A 102 -4.27 7.58 4.87
C TRP A 102 -5.38 8.38 5.54
N THR A 103 -5.55 9.64 5.17
CA THR A 103 -6.60 10.54 5.67
C THR A 103 -7.67 10.85 4.63
N HIS A 104 -7.66 10.15 3.50
CA HIS A 104 -8.59 10.40 2.40
C HIS A 104 -9.99 9.87 2.77
N PRO A 105 -11.08 10.64 2.55
CA PRO A 105 -12.42 10.21 2.93
C PRO A 105 -12.91 8.93 2.23
N ALA A 106 -12.41 8.66 1.01
CA ALA A 106 -12.74 7.44 0.27
C ALA A 106 -12.09 6.18 0.85
N PHE A 107 -11.11 6.29 1.77
CA PHE A 107 -10.50 5.12 2.39
C PHE A 107 -11.35 4.66 3.57
N ASP A 108 -12.46 3.98 3.27
CA ASP A 108 -13.44 3.56 4.26
C ASP A 108 -13.74 2.05 4.26
N TYR A 109 -13.17 1.29 3.34
CA TYR A 109 -13.09 -0.17 3.34
C TYR A 109 -11.66 -0.68 3.40
N ARG A 110 -11.53 -1.96 3.74
CA ARG A 110 -10.23 -2.60 3.93
C ARG A 110 -9.59 -2.93 2.59
N PHE A 111 -10.38 -3.38 1.62
CA PHE A 111 -9.88 -3.81 0.31
C PHE A 111 -9.35 -2.64 -0.53
N ASP A 112 -9.82 -1.41 -0.28
CA ASP A 112 -9.35 -0.15 -0.86
C ASP A 112 -7.84 -0.03 -0.77
N ALA A 113 -7.27 -0.43 0.37
CA ALA A 113 -5.83 -0.45 0.60
C ALA A 113 -5.06 -1.27 -0.46
N VAL A 114 -5.62 -2.40 -0.88
CA VAL A 114 -5.07 -3.26 -1.95
C VAL A 114 -5.17 -2.57 -3.30
N VAL A 115 -6.33 -1.99 -3.60
CA VAL A 115 -6.55 -1.24 -4.85
C VAL A 115 -5.55 -0.09 -4.93
N TYR A 116 -5.48 0.74 -3.89
CA TYR A 116 -4.59 1.89 -3.84
C TYR A 116 -3.12 1.52 -3.98
N ALA A 117 -2.65 0.52 -3.22
CA ALA A 117 -1.26 0.06 -3.29
C ALA A 117 -0.91 -0.43 -4.70
N VAL A 118 -1.80 -1.21 -5.32
CA VAL A 118 -1.62 -1.72 -6.70
C VAL A 118 -1.56 -0.58 -7.70
N PHE A 119 -2.38 0.46 -7.57
CA PHE A 119 -2.33 1.61 -8.48
C PHE A 119 -1.01 2.38 -8.39
N VAL A 120 -0.50 2.62 -7.17
CA VAL A 120 0.84 3.22 -6.99
C VAL A 120 1.93 2.33 -7.58
N SER A 121 1.92 1.04 -7.27
CA SER A 121 2.96 0.11 -7.72
C SER A 121 2.96 -0.11 -9.23
N LEU A 122 1.79 -0.22 -9.87
CA LEU A 122 1.71 -0.37 -11.33
C LEU A 122 2.01 0.92 -12.07
N GLY A 123 1.82 2.09 -11.45
CA GLY A 123 2.38 3.35 -11.93
C GLY A 123 3.90 3.29 -12.01
N PHE A 124 4.54 2.91 -10.90
CA PHE A 124 5.99 2.70 -10.83
C PHE A 124 6.47 1.71 -11.90
N ALA A 125 5.88 0.50 -11.91
CA ALA A 125 6.27 -0.57 -12.82
C ALA A 125 6.10 -0.18 -14.29
N THR A 126 5.14 0.70 -14.61
CA THR A 126 4.93 1.16 -16.00
C THR A 126 6.10 2.00 -16.49
N ILE A 127 6.51 3.02 -15.73
CA ILE A 127 7.61 3.89 -16.18
C ILE A 127 8.93 3.12 -16.16
N GLU A 128 9.15 2.31 -15.13
CA GLU A 128 10.36 1.51 -14.97
C GLU A 128 10.47 0.48 -16.12
N ASN A 129 9.40 -0.24 -16.45
CA ASN A 129 9.39 -1.15 -17.59
C ASN A 129 9.65 -0.47 -18.95
N ILE A 130 9.11 0.74 -19.17
CA ILE A 130 9.40 1.53 -20.37
C ILE A 130 10.89 1.88 -20.45
N LEU A 131 11.47 2.38 -19.35
CA LEU A 131 12.87 2.80 -19.30
C LEU A 131 13.82 1.63 -19.52
N TYR A 132 13.58 0.48 -18.88
CA TYR A 132 14.38 -0.73 -19.08
C TYR A 132 14.32 -1.23 -20.54
N VAL A 133 13.13 -1.30 -21.12
CA VAL A 133 12.94 -1.77 -22.49
C VAL A 133 13.60 -0.82 -23.50
N TRP A 134 13.50 0.49 -23.28
CA TRP A 134 14.15 1.47 -24.14
C TRP A 134 15.67 1.43 -24.02
N GLY A 135 16.20 1.36 -22.79
CA GLY A 135 17.65 1.23 -22.55
C GLY A 135 18.20 -0.01 -23.26
N SER A 136 17.60 -1.17 -23.02
CA SER A 136 17.97 -2.43 -23.68
C SER A 136 17.89 -2.37 -25.20
N GLN A 137 16.86 -1.72 -25.76
CA GLN A 137 16.75 -1.54 -27.21
C GLN A 137 17.87 -0.67 -27.78
N ILE A 138 18.24 0.41 -27.09
CA ILE A 138 19.27 1.35 -27.53
C ILE A 138 20.66 0.71 -27.43
N GLU A 139 20.94 0.00 -26.32
CA GLU A 139 22.27 -0.55 -26.04
C GLU A 139 22.57 -1.84 -26.80
N SER A 140 21.57 -2.72 -26.95
CA SER A 140 21.80 -4.08 -27.45
C SER A 140 20.77 -4.55 -28.49
N GLY A 141 19.76 -3.74 -28.80
CA GLY A 141 18.69 -4.13 -29.72
C GLY A 141 17.76 -5.22 -29.19
N THR A 142 17.83 -5.57 -27.89
CA THR A 142 17.09 -6.67 -27.27
C THR A 142 15.80 -6.26 -26.56
N GLY A 143 15.35 -5.01 -26.73
CA GLY A 143 14.22 -4.44 -25.99
C GLY A 143 12.91 -5.22 -26.18
N LEU A 144 12.69 -5.83 -27.35
CA LEU A 144 11.52 -6.69 -27.57
C LEU A 144 11.53 -7.90 -26.64
N GLN A 145 12.65 -8.61 -26.54
CA GLN A 145 12.77 -9.80 -25.70
C GLN A 145 12.63 -9.43 -24.22
N LEU A 146 13.30 -8.34 -23.80
CA LEU A 146 13.20 -7.85 -22.43
C LEU A 146 11.77 -7.44 -22.07
N SER A 147 11.03 -6.81 -23.00
CA SER A 147 9.65 -6.39 -22.76
C SER A 147 8.71 -7.57 -22.47
N VAL A 148 8.92 -8.70 -23.13
CA VAL A 148 8.15 -9.94 -22.89
C VAL A 148 8.47 -10.50 -21.52
N TYR A 149 9.76 -10.64 -21.17
CA TYR A 149 10.15 -11.17 -19.86
C TYR A 149 9.65 -10.29 -18.72
N ARG A 150 9.85 -8.98 -18.80
CA ARG A 150 9.39 -8.05 -17.76
C ARG A 150 7.86 -8.01 -17.67
N GLY A 151 7.15 -8.08 -18.80
CA GLY A 151 5.69 -8.12 -18.83
C GLY A 151 5.08 -9.35 -18.15
N VAL A 152 5.79 -10.48 -18.13
CA VAL A 152 5.32 -11.74 -17.52
C VAL A 152 5.87 -11.94 -16.10
N LEU A 153 7.03 -11.37 -15.78
CA LEU A 153 7.70 -11.58 -14.50
C LEU A 153 7.68 -10.32 -13.62
N SER A 154 8.39 -9.27 -14.03
CA SER A 154 8.61 -8.07 -13.21
C SER A 154 7.33 -7.26 -12.95
N VAL A 155 6.50 -7.02 -13.97
CA VAL A 155 5.27 -6.22 -13.80
C VAL A 155 4.25 -6.95 -12.91
N PRO A 156 3.99 -8.26 -13.08
CA PRO A 156 3.22 -9.03 -12.11
C PRO A 156 3.83 -9.03 -10.70
N ALA A 157 5.16 -9.14 -10.56
CA ALA A 157 5.83 -9.11 -9.27
C ALA A 157 5.55 -7.79 -8.50
N HIS A 158 5.63 -6.63 -9.16
CA HIS A 158 5.25 -5.35 -8.54
C HIS A 158 3.79 -5.32 -8.08
N CYS A 159 2.88 -5.92 -8.84
CA CYS A 159 1.49 -6.06 -8.42
C CYS A 159 1.37 -6.95 -7.18
N VAL A 160 2.11 -8.06 -7.12
CA VAL A 160 2.12 -9.00 -6.00
C VAL A 160 2.67 -8.36 -4.72
N PHE A 161 3.77 -7.61 -4.82
CA PHE A 161 4.34 -6.88 -3.68
C PHE A 161 3.35 -5.82 -3.18
N ALA A 162 2.67 -5.13 -4.10
CA ALA A 162 1.63 -4.16 -3.77
C ALA A 162 0.40 -4.78 -3.10
N VAL A 163 0.00 -6.00 -3.50
CA VAL A 163 -1.05 -6.75 -2.82
C VAL A 163 -0.63 -7.04 -1.38
N ALA A 164 0.60 -7.52 -1.15
CA ALA A 164 1.10 -7.76 0.20
C ALA A 164 1.13 -6.46 1.04
N MET A 165 1.62 -5.37 0.46
CA MET A 165 1.59 -4.02 1.06
C MET A 165 0.17 -3.63 1.45
N GLY A 166 -0.77 -3.72 0.51
CA GLY A 166 -2.17 -3.31 0.68
C GLY A 166 -2.92 -4.14 1.72
N ILE A 167 -2.69 -5.46 1.80
CA ILE A 167 -3.32 -6.32 2.81
C ILE A 167 -2.94 -5.88 4.23
N HIS A 168 -1.66 -5.60 4.46
CA HIS A 168 -1.18 -5.14 5.76
C HIS A 168 -1.53 -3.67 6.03
N TYR A 169 -1.51 -2.82 5.01
CA TYR A 169 -1.91 -1.42 5.11
C TYR A 169 -3.40 -1.27 5.43
N GLY A 170 -4.27 -2.07 4.80
CA GLY A 170 -5.69 -2.14 5.13
C GLY A 170 -5.95 -2.73 6.51
N ALA A 171 -5.14 -3.71 6.95
CA ALA A 171 -5.18 -4.18 8.33
C ALA A 171 -4.88 -3.07 9.34
N ALA A 172 -3.85 -2.26 9.08
CA ALA A 172 -3.51 -1.13 9.91
C ALA A 172 -4.62 -0.08 9.93
N LYS A 173 -5.22 0.21 8.77
CA LYS A 173 -6.31 1.17 8.67
C LYS A 173 -7.55 0.71 9.45
N TYR A 174 -7.91 -0.57 9.33
CA TYR A 174 -9.00 -1.16 10.11
C TYR A 174 -8.76 -1.06 11.62
N ALA A 175 -7.53 -1.39 12.07
CA ALA A 175 -7.13 -1.29 13.47
C ALA A 175 -7.24 0.16 14.00
N GLN A 176 -6.83 1.16 13.20
CA GLN A 176 -7.00 2.57 13.53
C GLN A 176 -8.48 2.93 13.73
N GLY A 177 -9.37 2.50 12.83
CA GLY A 177 -10.82 2.73 12.94
C GLY A 177 -11.48 2.07 14.16
N HIS A 178 -10.77 1.13 14.81
CA HIS A 178 -11.19 0.41 16.00
C HIS A 178 -10.36 0.77 17.25
N GLU A 179 -9.55 1.82 17.18
CA GLU A 179 -8.70 2.32 18.29
C GLU A 179 -7.69 1.27 18.80
N GLN A 180 -7.25 0.37 17.93
CA GLN A 180 -6.28 -0.70 18.22
C GLN A 180 -4.87 -0.29 17.78
N PHE A 181 -4.28 0.68 18.46
CA PHE A 181 -3.02 1.34 18.04
C PHE A 181 -1.81 0.39 17.91
N ASP A 182 -1.69 -0.62 18.78
CA ASP A 182 -0.60 -1.61 18.68
C ASP A 182 -0.70 -2.43 17.38
N LEU A 183 -1.92 -2.77 16.96
CA LEU A 183 -2.18 -3.51 15.72
C LEU A 183 -2.05 -2.62 14.49
N GLU A 184 -2.41 -1.33 14.60
CA GLU A 184 -2.14 -0.32 13.58
C GLU A 184 -0.64 -0.24 13.30
N GLU A 185 0.18 -0.05 14.34
CA GLU A 185 1.63 0.06 14.18
C GLU A 185 2.25 -1.23 13.61
N ALA A 186 1.85 -2.39 14.13
CA ALA A 186 2.30 -3.67 13.61
C ALA A 186 1.89 -3.87 12.13
N GLY A 187 0.70 -3.43 11.76
CA GLY A 187 0.20 -3.47 10.38
C GLY A 187 1.02 -2.57 9.45
N LEU A 188 1.33 -1.34 9.86
CA LEU A 188 2.15 -0.40 9.09
C LEU A 188 3.58 -0.92 8.90
N ARG A 189 4.19 -1.50 9.95
CA ARG A 189 5.52 -2.11 9.85
C ARG A 189 5.53 -3.28 8.86
N LYS A 190 4.50 -4.14 8.90
CA LYS A 190 4.36 -5.27 7.95
C LYS A 190 4.09 -4.78 6.52
N ALA A 191 3.29 -3.74 6.35
CA ALA A 191 3.00 -3.15 5.06
C ALA A 191 4.25 -2.63 4.35
N PHE A 192 5.28 -2.26 5.09
CA PHE A 192 6.58 -1.89 4.54
C PHE A 192 7.55 -3.08 4.44
N LEU A 193 7.76 -3.83 5.53
CA LEU A 193 8.81 -4.87 5.58
C LEU A 193 8.52 -6.07 4.68
N VAL A 194 7.26 -6.50 4.57
CA VAL A 194 6.90 -7.68 3.75
C VAL A 194 7.20 -7.44 2.26
N PRO A 195 6.72 -6.37 1.61
CA PRO A 195 7.06 -6.13 0.21
C PRO A 195 8.56 -5.88 0.01
N VAL A 196 9.26 -5.20 0.92
CA VAL A 196 10.73 -5.02 0.84
C VAL A 196 11.45 -6.37 0.80
N LEU A 197 11.09 -7.31 1.67
CA LEU A 197 11.72 -8.63 1.69
C LEU A 197 11.38 -9.45 0.43
N MET A 198 10.14 -9.36 -0.05
CA MET A 198 9.71 -10.04 -1.28
C MET A 198 10.46 -9.50 -2.50
N HIS A 199 10.55 -8.18 -2.61
CA HIS A 199 11.24 -7.49 -3.69
C HIS A 199 12.74 -7.76 -3.65
N GLY A 200 13.37 -7.55 -2.49
CA GLY A 200 14.80 -7.80 -2.33
C GLY A 200 15.18 -9.24 -2.67
N PHE A 201 14.33 -10.23 -2.33
CA PHE A 201 14.55 -11.61 -2.75
C PHE A 201 14.44 -11.79 -4.27
N PHE A 202 13.44 -11.18 -4.91
CA PHE A 202 13.23 -11.25 -6.35
C PHE A 202 14.47 -10.75 -7.11
N ASP A 203 14.98 -9.58 -6.74
CA ASP A 203 16.15 -8.98 -7.38
C ASP A 203 17.42 -9.75 -7.05
N PHE A 204 17.63 -10.09 -5.78
CA PHE A 204 18.80 -10.86 -5.34
C PHE A 204 18.92 -12.18 -6.11
N ALA A 205 17.82 -12.93 -6.24
CA ALA A 205 17.85 -14.21 -6.94
C ALA A 205 18.15 -14.07 -8.43
N LEU A 206 17.73 -12.97 -9.08
CA LEU A 206 18.09 -12.64 -10.46
C LEU A 206 19.55 -12.22 -10.59
N MET A 207 20.03 -11.35 -9.70
CA MET A 207 21.40 -10.82 -9.70
C MET A 207 22.45 -11.92 -9.52
N MET A 208 22.18 -12.92 -8.67
CA MET A 208 23.12 -14.02 -8.44
C MET A 208 23.49 -14.80 -9.71
N ASN A 209 22.59 -14.87 -10.70
CA ASN A 209 22.84 -15.50 -12.00
C ASN A 209 23.47 -16.92 -11.93
N GLN A 210 23.03 -17.75 -10.99
CA GLN A 210 23.42 -19.17 -10.87
C GLN A 210 22.19 -20.08 -10.96
N PRO A 211 22.33 -21.33 -11.46
CA PRO A 211 21.20 -22.25 -11.63
C PRO A 211 20.36 -22.47 -10.37
N LEU A 212 20.99 -22.52 -9.19
CA LEU A 212 20.30 -22.64 -7.91
C LEU A 212 19.36 -21.46 -7.66
N TYR A 213 19.87 -20.22 -7.76
CA TYR A 213 19.08 -19.01 -7.51
C TYR A 213 18.03 -18.77 -8.59
N THR A 214 18.30 -19.12 -9.84
CA THR A 214 17.28 -19.14 -10.90
C THR A 214 16.14 -20.12 -10.57
N GLY A 215 16.46 -21.31 -10.07
CA GLY A 215 15.45 -22.27 -9.59
C GLY A 215 14.63 -21.71 -8.43
N LEU A 216 15.29 -21.11 -7.43
CA LEU A 216 14.65 -20.47 -6.29
C LEU A 216 13.77 -19.28 -6.70
N PHE A 217 14.22 -18.48 -7.67
CA PHE A 217 13.48 -17.38 -8.26
C PHE A 217 12.14 -17.85 -8.83
N PHE A 218 12.14 -18.89 -9.68
CA PHE A 218 10.89 -19.39 -10.26
C PHE A 218 9.95 -20.01 -9.22
N VAL A 219 10.49 -20.74 -8.23
CA VAL A 219 9.69 -21.27 -7.12
C VAL A 219 9.04 -20.12 -6.33
N PHE A 220 9.79 -19.06 -6.06
CA PHE A 220 9.29 -17.87 -5.38
C PHE A 220 8.19 -17.18 -6.19
N VAL A 221 8.41 -16.91 -7.48
CA VAL A 221 7.42 -16.25 -8.35
C VAL A 221 6.11 -17.03 -8.36
N ILE A 222 6.16 -18.34 -8.61
CA ILE A 222 4.97 -19.20 -8.65
C ILE A 222 4.22 -19.17 -7.32
N LEU A 223 4.95 -19.28 -6.19
CA LEU A 223 4.33 -19.26 -4.87
C LEU A 223 3.75 -17.88 -4.53
N ALA A 224 4.48 -16.80 -4.81
CA ALA A 224 4.07 -15.44 -4.54
C ALA A 224 2.81 -15.07 -5.35
N ASP A 225 2.79 -15.39 -6.65
CA ASP A 225 1.63 -15.19 -7.52
C ASP A 225 0.41 -15.96 -7.02
N TYR A 226 0.56 -17.25 -6.72
CA TYR A 226 -0.52 -18.07 -6.17
C TYR A 226 -1.08 -17.48 -4.87
N ARG A 227 -0.20 -17.07 -3.96
CA ARG A 227 -0.59 -16.47 -2.67
C ARG A 227 -1.30 -15.13 -2.87
N ALA A 228 -0.80 -14.28 -3.77
CA ALA A 228 -1.39 -12.98 -4.07
C ALA A 228 -2.79 -13.12 -4.68
N LEU A 229 -2.97 -14.00 -5.68
CA LEU A 229 -4.28 -14.26 -6.28
C LEU A 229 -5.29 -14.72 -5.21
N LYS A 230 -4.87 -15.63 -4.32
CA LYS A 230 -5.70 -16.11 -3.21
C LYS A 230 -5.99 -14.99 -2.20
N ALA A 231 -5.01 -14.15 -1.90
CA ALA A 231 -5.14 -13.03 -0.98
C ALA A 231 -6.13 -11.98 -1.51
N VAL A 232 -6.02 -11.59 -2.78
CA VAL A 232 -6.97 -10.66 -3.45
C VAL A 232 -8.38 -11.24 -3.41
N GLY A 233 -8.55 -12.50 -3.79
CA GLY A 233 -9.87 -13.15 -3.79
C GLY A 233 -10.50 -13.20 -2.40
N ARG A 234 -9.72 -13.48 -1.36
CA ARG A 234 -10.18 -13.48 0.04
C ARG A 234 -10.51 -12.08 0.53
N ALA A 235 -9.60 -11.13 0.33
CA ALA A 235 -9.76 -9.76 0.82
C ALA A 235 -10.96 -9.06 0.18
N SER A 236 -11.20 -9.30 -1.12
CA SER A 236 -12.40 -8.85 -1.84
C SER A 236 -13.70 -9.46 -1.28
N GLN A 237 -13.68 -10.73 -0.87
CA GLN A 237 -14.87 -11.43 -0.33
C GLN A 237 -15.16 -11.08 1.13
N THR A 238 -14.12 -10.81 1.92
CA THR A 238 -14.22 -10.46 3.34
C THR A 238 -14.04 -8.97 3.59
N ASP A 239 -14.37 -8.16 2.58
CA ASP A 239 -14.19 -6.73 2.67
C ASP A 239 -15.10 -6.14 3.74
N THR A 240 -14.58 -5.17 4.49
CA THR A 240 -15.23 -4.67 5.68
C THR A 240 -14.94 -3.20 5.87
N ARG A 241 -15.91 -2.49 6.44
CA ARG A 241 -15.80 -1.06 6.69
C ARG A 241 -14.80 -0.79 7.80
N VAL A 242 -13.95 0.21 7.59
CA VAL A 242 -12.92 0.66 8.51
C VAL A 242 -13.53 1.27 9.78
N TYR A 243 -14.49 2.18 9.60
CA TYR A 243 -15.12 2.91 10.70
C TYR A 243 -16.47 2.30 11.05
N LYS A 244 -16.80 2.27 12.34
CA LYS A 244 -18.13 1.89 12.82
C LYS A 244 -19.15 2.89 12.26
N SER A 245 -20.21 2.38 11.62
CA SER A 245 -21.34 3.22 11.23
C SER A 245 -21.93 3.91 12.47
N PRO A 246 -22.27 5.20 12.41
CA PRO A 246 -23.02 5.85 13.48
C PRO A 246 -24.29 5.04 13.77
N SER A 247 -24.59 4.78 15.03
CA SER A 247 -25.83 4.09 15.40
C SER A 247 -27.02 4.93 14.92
N LEU A 248 -27.77 4.43 13.93
CA LEU A 248 -29.00 5.06 13.45
C LEU A 248 -30.16 4.98 14.47
N THR A 249 -29.96 4.32 15.61
CA THR A 249 -30.86 4.38 16.74
C THR A 249 -30.59 5.66 17.53
N PRO A 250 -31.45 6.70 17.44
CA PRO A 250 -31.44 7.74 18.46
C PRO A 250 -31.61 7.07 19.83
N PRO A 251 -31.03 7.62 20.91
CA PRO A 251 -31.29 7.13 22.24
C PRO A 251 -32.81 7.11 22.43
N VAL A 252 -33.38 5.93 22.66
CA VAL A 252 -34.77 5.80 23.08
C VAL A 252 -34.83 6.49 24.45
N GLN A 253 -35.18 7.77 24.45
CA GLN A 253 -35.65 8.41 25.67
C GLN A 253 -36.93 7.68 26.04
N ALA A 254 -36.87 6.84 27.08
CA ALA A 254 -38.05 6.27 27.67
C ALA A 254 -38.92 7.43 28.18
N VAL A 255 -39.95 7.80 27.42
CA VAL A 255 -40.99 8.69 27.90
C VAL A 255 -41.78 7.88 28.91
N SER A 256 -41.50 8.12 30.19
CA SER A 256 -42.28 7.57 31.30
C SER A 256 -43.70 8.13 31.21
N TYR A 257 -44.64 7.37 30.66
CA TYR A 257 -46.05 7.70 30.78
C TYR A 257 -46.45 7.50 32.24
N VAL A 258 -46.66 8.60 32.97
CA VAL A 258 -47.37 8.56 34.24
C VAL A 258 -48.82 8.20 33.93
N GLN A 259 -49.19 6.96 34.22
CA GLN A 259 -50.56 6.49 34.10
C GLN A 259 -51.39 7.06 35.25
N THR A 260 -52.04 8.20 35.03
CA THR A 260 -53.08 8.71 35.93
C THR A 260 -54.35 7.88 35.76
N THR A 261 -54.62 6.99 36.71
CA THR A 261 -55.92 6.35 36.84
C THR A 261 -56.95 7.38 37.31
N ALA A 262 -57.82 7.83 36.41
CA ALA A 262 -59.01 8.61 36.75
C ALA A 262 -60.18 7.66 37.10
N PRO A 263 -60.95 7.89 38.18
CA PRO A 263 -62.06 7.03 38.57
C PRO A 263 -63.29 7.23 37.66
N SER A 264 -63.96 6.12 37.37
CA SER A 264 -65.16 6.04 36.52
C SER A 264 -66.35 6.83 37.09
N GLN A 265 -66.93 7.74 36.29
CA GLN A 265 -68.29 8.23 36.48
C GLN A 265 -69.11 8.10 35.18
N ARG A 266 -70.35 7.65 35.32
CA ARG A 266 -71.33 7.41 34.24
C ARG A 266 -71.66 8.69 33.46
N PRO A 267 -72.02 8.59 32.17
CA PRO A 267 -72.47 9.75 31.41
C PRO A 267 -73.93 10.10 31.73
N HIS A 268 -74.16 11.34 32.14
CA HIS A 268 -75.45 12.01 32.05
C HIS A 268 -75.53 12.77 30.72
N VAL A 269 -76.59 12.51 29.95
CA VAL A 269 -76.93 13.18 28.69
C VAL A 269 -77.70 14.46 28.98
N PRO A 270 -77.37 15.60 28.34
CA PRO A 270 -78.30 16.69 28.16
C PRO A 270 -78.65 16.91 26.67
N THR A 271 -79.94 16.99 26.39
CA THR A 271 -80.56 17.35 25.11
C THR A 271 -80.83 18.85 25.03
N ASN A 272 -80.45 19.53 23.92
CA ASN A 272 -81.21 20.64 23.31
C ASN A 272 -80.63 21.14 21.96
N PRO A 273 -81.34 21.94 21.13
CA PRO A 273 -81.97 21.46 19.91
C PRO A 273 -81.37 21.99 18.58
N VAL A 274 -81.92 21.43 17.49
CA VAL A 274 -81.57 21.55 16.07
C VAL A 274 -81.52 22.99 15.52
N GLN A 275 -80.49 23.27 14.72
CA GLN A 275 -80.49 24.37 13.75
C GLN A 275 -79.91 23.89 12.41
N VAL A 276 -80.66 24.09 11.33
CA VAL A 276 -80.39 23.63 9.96
C VAL A 276 -79.77 24.77 9.16
N ASN A 277 -78.70 24.52 8.38
CA ASN A 277 -78.53 25.02 7.01
C ASN A 277 -77.26 24.51 6.30
N SER A 278 -77.51 23.73 5.25
CA SER A 278 -76.96 23.67 3.88
C SER A 278 -75.50 24.08 3.56
N ALA A 279 -74.82 23.15 2.88
CA ALA A 279 -73.53 23.29 2.18
C ALA A 279 -73.58 24.28 0.99
N PRO A 280 -72.42 24.66 0.40
CA PRO A 280 -72.01 23.94 -0.81
C PRO A 280 -70.49 23.70 -0.97
N ALA A 281 -70.18 22.64 -1.73
CA ALA A 281 -68.85 22.26 -2.21
C ALA A 281 -68.39 23.10 -3.41
N ASN A 282 -67.08 23.23 -3.63
CA ASN A 282 -66.53 23.58 -4.95
C ASN A 282 -65.11 22.97 -5.16
N PRO A 283 -64.68 22.74 -6.42
CA PRO A 283 -63.70 21.71 -6.79
C PRO A 283 -62.32 22.24 -7.26
N ALA A 284 -61.39 21.31 -7.51
CA ALA A 284 -60.08 21.51 -8.14
C ALA A 284 -60.16 21.76 -9.66
N PRO A 285 -59.22 22.55 -10.24
CA PRO A 285 -58.36 22.09 -11.37
C PRO A 285 -56.94 22.73 -11.32
N ALA A 286 -55.80 22.11 -11.71
CA ALA A 286 -55.26 21.52 -12.95
C ALA A 286 -54.12 22.39 -13.58
N ASN A 287 -53.06 21.70 -14.02
CA ASN A 287 -51.78 22.16 -14.60
C ASN A 287 -51.86 23.21 -15.74
N SER A 288 -50.86 24.10 -15.81
CA SER A 288 -50.30 24.67 -17.06
C SER A 288 -48.94 25.36 -16.83
N ALA A 289 -47.93 24.99 -17.62
CA ALA A 289 -46.75 25.79 -18.00
C ALA A 289 -46.68 25.76 -19.56
N PRO A 290 -45.81 26.50 -20.29
CA PRO A 290 -44.79 27.50 -19.94
C PRO A 290 -44.80 28.77 -20.84
N ALA A 291 -43.97 29.80 -20.55
CA ALA A 291 -43.35 30.69 -21.54
C ALA A 291 -42.20 31.52 -20.95
N ASN A 292 -41.11 31.63 -21.70
CA ASN A 292 -39.89 32.42 -21.42
C ASN A 292 -39.77 33.56 -22.46
N PRO A 293 -39.11 34.69 -22.14
CA PRO A 293 -38.33 35.39 -23.16
C PRO A 293 -36.89 35.76 -22.76
N ALA A 294 -36.01 35.47 -23.71
CA ALA A 294 -34.68 35.96 -24.10
C ALA A 294 -33.83 36.96 -23.27
N GLN A 295 -32.55 36.56 -23.20
CA GLN A 295 -31.23 37.22 -23.03
C GLN A 295 -31.04 38.74 -23.22
N THR A 296 -30.12 39.31 -22.42
CA THR A 296 -29.03 40.21 -22.89
C THR A 296 -27.74 40.04 -22.05
N ASN A 297 -26.60 40.08 -22.74
CA ASN A 297 -25.22 39.97 -22.22
C ASN A 297 -24.71 41.30 -21.64
N SER A 298 -23.83 41.26 -20.61
CA SER A 298 -22.69 42.19 -20.42
C SER A 298 -21.69 41.68 -19.38
N ALA A 299 -20.40 41.74 -19.74
CA ALA A 299 -19.21 41.33 -18.98
C ALA A 299 -18.71 42.44 -18.01
N PRO A 300 -17.70 42.20 -17.15
CA PRO A 300 -17.53 42.86 -15.85
C PRO A 300 -16.64 44.12 -15.89
N ALA A 301 -16.85 45.01 -14.91
CA ALA A 301 -15.94 46.11 -14.57
C ALA A 301 -15.36 45.91 -13.16
N ASN A 302 -14.03 45.99 -13.06
CA ASN A 302 -13.23 45.95 -11.83
C ASN A 302 -13.09 47.38 -11.26
N PRO A 303 -12.89 47.55 -9.93
CA PRO A 303 -11.87 48.52 -9.53
C PRO A 303 -11.01 48.09 -8.32
N VAL A 304 -9.69 48.17 -8.58
CA VAL A 304 -8.60 48.81 -7.83
C VAL A 304 -8.45 48.61 -6.30
N GLN A 305 -7.22 48.18 -6.00
CA GLN A 305 -6.47 47.95 -4.77
C GLN A 305 -6.30 49.17 -3.84
N ALA A 306 -6.35 48.93 -2.52
CA ALA A 306 -5.80 49.80 -1.50
C ALA A 306 -4.96 48.97 -0.51
N ASP A 307 -3.78 49.49 -0.22
CA ASP A 307 -2.63 48.89 0.45
C ASP A 307 -2.58 49.42 1.89
N HIS A 308 -2.61 48.59 2.94
CA HIS A 308 -2.23 49.00 4.30
C HIS A 308 -1.75 47.82 5.18
N THR A 309 -0.75 48.14 5.99
CA THR A 309 0.16 47.35 6.82
C THR A 309 -0.46 46.65 8.04
N PRO A 310 0.16 45.59 8.59
CA PRO A 310 -0.34 44.88 9.76
C PRO A 310 0.10 45.55 11.09
N THR A 311 -0.84 45.79 11.99
CA THR A 311 -0.60 46.15 13.40
C THR A 311 -0.91 44.97 14.32
N ASN A 312 0.07 44.61 15.15
CA ASN A 312 -0.02 43.61 16.22
C ASN A 312 -0.60 44.25 17.50
N PRO A 313 -1.50 43.60 18.25
CA PRO A 313 -1.76 43.98 19.64
C PRO A 313 -1.20 42.96 20.65
N ALA A 314 -0.68 43.53 21.74
CA ALA A 314 0.13 42.93 22.79
C ALA A 314 -0.63 42.02 23.77
N GLN A 315 0.16 41.21 24.48
CA GLN A 315 -0.19 40.45 25.67
C GLN A 315 -0.83 41.32 26.76
N ALA A 316 -1.84 40.76 27.45
CA ALA A 316 -2.31 41.24 28.73
C ALA A 316 -2.32 40.08 29.73
N ASP A 317 -1.53 40.23 30.79
CA ASP A 317 -1.47 39.37 31.96
C ASP A 317 -2.82 39.22 32.66
N ARG A 318 -3.20 37.98 33.02
CA ARG A 318 -4.21 37.73 34.07
C ARG A 318 -3.80 36.56 34.97
N VAL A 319 -3.71 36.90 36.26
CA VAL A 319 -3.51 36.04 37.45
C VAL A 319 -4.77 35.16 37.68
N PRO A 320 -4.65 33.97 38.31
CA PRO A 320 -5.67 32.91 38.23
C PRO A 320 -6.80 33.08 39.26
N SER A 321 -8.03 32.77 38.83
CA SER A 321 -9.20 32.57 39.70
C SER A 321 -9.61 31.09 39.69
N ASN A 322 -9.56 30.47 40.88
CA ASN A 322 -9.95 29.09 41.15
C ASN A 322 -11.49 28.95 41.24
N PRO A 323 -12.12 27.97 40.58
CA PRO A 323 -13.46 27.50 40.93
C PRO A 323 -13.44 26.12 41.60
N ALA A 324 -14.38 25.96 42.53
CA ALA A 324 -14.52 24.88 43.50
C ALA A 324 -14.70 23.45 42.92
N GLN A 325 -14.24 22.46 43.70
CA GLN A 325 -14.49 21.04 43.49
C GLN A 325 -15.97 20.65 43.74
N PRO A 326 -16.53 19.74 42.95
CA PRO A 326 -17.66 18.90 43.37
C PRO A 326 -17.16 17.58 43.97
N ASP A 327 -17.73 17.22 45.12
CA ASP A 327 -17.61 15.91 45.77
C ASP A 327 -18.02 14.76 44.83
N TYR A 328 -17.13 13.79 44.65
CA TYR A 328 -17.48 12.49 44.07
C TYR A 328 -17.31 11.39 45.12
N THR A 329 -18.42 10.74 45.45
CA THR A 329 -18.44 9.46 46.16
C THR A 329 -18.03 8.34 45.21
N PRO A 330 -17.21 7.36 45.63
CA PRO A 330 -16.77 6.28 44.75
C PRO A 330 -17.87 5.22 44.64
N THR A 331 -18.42 5.04 43.43
CA THR A 331 -19.14 3.82 43.07
C THR A 331 -18.16 2.83 42.42
N ASN A 332 -18.10 1.64 43.03
CA ASN A 332 -17.23 0.53 42.66
C ASN A 332 -17.61 0.01 41.25
N PRO A 333 -16.69 -0.17 40.29
CA PRO A 333 -17.02 -0.86 39.06
C PRO A 333 -17.10 -2.38 39.29
N VAL A 334 -18.14 -2.99 38.74
CA VAL A 334 -18.30 -4.44 38.64
C VAL A 334 -17.10 -5.00 37.88
N GLN A 335 -16.35 -5.87 38.54
CA GLN A 335 -15.18 -6.56 38.03
C GLN A 335 -15.63 -7.61 37.00
N VAL A 336 -15.61 -7.25 35.71
CA VAL A 336 -15.75 -8.22 34.62
C VAL A 336 -14.35 -8.74 34.30
N ASN A 337 -14.16 -10.06 34.43
CA ASN A 337 -12.88 -10.76 34.34
C ASN A 337 -12.04 -10.35 33.12
N SER A 338 -11.02 -9.52 33.34
CA SER A 338 -10.05 -9.06 32.33
C SER A 338 -9.34 -10.22 31.62
N ALA A 339 -9.26 -11.38 32.27
CA ALA A 339 -8.67 -12.61 31.71
C ALA A 339 -9.51 -13.26 30.60
N GLN A 340 -10.83 -13.00 30.53
CA GLN A 340 -11.69 -13.54 29.47
C GLN A 340 -11.72 -12.64 28.23
N MET A 341 -11.64 -11.32 28.41
CA MET A 341 -11.50 -10.36 27.30
C MET A 341 -10.14 -10.46 26.60
N LEU A 342 -9.05 -10.59 27.37
CA LEU A 342 -7.71 -10.78 26.81
C LEU A 342 -7.58 -12.11 26.03
N ARG A 343 -8.31 -13.15 26.45
CA ARG A 343 -8.38 -14.43 25.72
C ARG A 343 -9.17 -14.30 24.41
N ALA A 344 -10.35 -13.68 24.45
CA ALA A 344 -11.16 -13.47 23.25
C ALA A 344 -10.46 -12.58 22.19
N GLN A 345 -9.72 -11.56 22.62
CA GLN A 345 -8.97 -10.68 21.73
C GLN A 345 -7.70 -11.34 21.16
N ALA A 346 -7.04 -12.21 21.95
CA ALA A 346 -5.91 -13.02 21.48
C ALA A 346 -6.35 -14.09 20.47
N ASP A 347 -7.51 -14.71 20.71
CA ASP A 347 -8.10 -15.71 19.81
C ASP A 347 -8.52 -15.07 18.47
N ASP A 348 -9.08 -13.85 18.47
CA ASP A 348 -9.42 -13.11 17.25
C ASP A 348 -8.19 -12.64 16.45
N ALA A 349 -7.13 -12.21 17.14
CA ALA A 349 -5.87 -11.81 16.49
C ALA A 349 -5.07 -13.00 15.93
N GLN A 350 -5.04 -14.14 16.65
CA GLN A 350 -4.43 -15.38 16.17
C GLN A 350 -5.22 -15.98 15.01
N THR A 351 -6.56 -16.04 15.11
CA THR A 351 -7.39 -16.53 14.01
C THR A 351 -7.26 -15.65 12.76
N TRP A 352 -6.99 -14.35 12.90
CA TRP A 352 -6.75 -13.47 11.76
C TRP A 352 -5.41 -13.74 11.05
N ASN A 353 -4.32 -13.93 11.81
CA ASN A 353 -3.01 -14.32 11.27
C ASN A 353 -3.02 -15.71 10.61
N GLU A 354 -3.73 -16.67 11.21
CA GLU A 354 -3.86 -18.04 10.69
C GLU A 354 -4.79 -18.12 9.45
N ARG A 355 -5.83 -17.29 9.39
CA ARG A 355 -6.78 -17.25 8.24
C ARG A 355 -6.23 -16.53 7.02
N THR A 356 -5.34 -15.55 7.20
CA THR A 356 -4.73 -14.77 6.10
C THR A 356 -3.44 -15.36 5.57
N GLY A 357 -2.91 -16.42 6.18
CA GLY A 357 -1.70 -17.10 5.69
C GLY A 357 -0.47 -16.18 5.75
N GLY A 358 -0.38 -15.36 6.80
CA GLY A 358 0.75 -14.49 7.04
C GLY A 358 2.07 -15.27 6.94
N ILE A 359 3.01 -14.73 6.16
CA ILE A 359 4.38 -15.25 6.11
C ILE A 359 4.95 -15.11 7.52
N PRO A 360 5.34 -16.20 8.21
CA PRO A 360 6.01 -16.07 9.49
C PRO A 360 7.40 -15.44 9.25
N VAL A 361 7.62 -14.24 9.78
CA VAL A 361 8.91 -13.52 9.73
C VAL A 361 9.89 -14.06 10.80
N ALA A 362 9.76 -15.33 11.19
CA ALA A 362 10.54 -15.91 12.29
C ALA A 362 11.13 -17.27 11.89
N ALA A 363 12.30 -17.23 11.24
CA ALA A 363 13.35 -18.25 11.35
C ALA A 363 14.60 -17.79 10.57
N ALA A 364 15.33 -16.82 11.10
CA ALA A 364 16.69 -16.52 10.67
C ALA A 364 17.62 -16.64 11.88
N LEU A 365 18.43 -17.71 11.85
CA LEU A 365 19.66 -17.98 12.62
C LEU A 365 19.51 -18.47 14.08
N PRO A 366 20.48 -19.24 14.63
CA PRO A 366 21.82 -19.55 14.10
C PRO A 366 22.11 -21.05 13.95
N PHE A 367 23.01 -21.43 13.03
CA PHE A 367 23.74 -22.69 13.19
C PHE A 367 25.21 -22.49 12.82
N ALA A 368 26.03 -22.47 13.87
CA ALA A 368 27.46 -22.71 13.82
C ALA A 368 27.76 -23.93 14.68
N ALA A 369 28.76 -24.70 14.22
CA ALA A 369 29.45 -25.82 14.87
C ALA A 369 28.79 -27.21 14.84
N ALA A 370 29.30 -28.09 13.97
CA ALA A 370 30.16 -29.21 14.39
C ALA A 370 30.72 -29.97 13.17
N LEU A 371 32.06 -30.04 13.09
CA LEU A 371 32.81 -31.02 12.29
C LEU A 371 32.58 -32.45 12.87
N PRO A 372 32.89 -33.50 12.08
CA PRO A 372 34.18 -34.14 12.28
C PRO A 372 34.97 -34.47 10.99
N SER A 373 36.26 -34.69 11.25
CA SER A 373 37.41 -34.98 10.40
C SER A 373 37.41 -36.35 9.68
N ALA A 374 38.42 -36.50 8.81
CA ALA A 374 38.92 -37.67 8.05
C ALA A 374 38.35 -37.82 6.63
N ALA A 375 39.14 -37.99 5.56
CA ALA A 375 40.45 -38.64 5.46
C ALA A 375 41.35 -38.07 4.33
N SER A 376 42.62 -38.36 4.53
CA SER A 376 43.84 -38.11 3.76
C SER A 376 43.85 -38.54 2.29
N THR A 377 44.74 -37.86 1.55
CA THR A 377 45.16 -38.00 0.14
C THR A 377 45.77 -39.40 -0.19
N PRO A 378 46.11 -39.74 -1.47
CA PRO A 378 47.31 -39.18 -2.11
C PRO A 378 47.23 -38.88 -3.63
N VAL A 379 48.15 -37.98 -3.98
CA VAL A 379 48.76 -37.62 -5.27
C VAL A 379 49.11 -38.82 -6.17
N PRO A 380 49.25 -38.61 -7.50
CA PRO A 380 50.39 -39.22 -8.20
C PRO A 380 51.25 -38.17 -8.93
N ALA A 381 52.54 -38.20 -8.60
CA ALA A 381 53.62 -37.60 -9.37
C ALA A 381 54.21 -38.68 -10.27
N GLY A 382 54.57 -38.34 -11.51
CA GLY A 382 55.29 -39.25 -12.39
C GLY A 382 55.43 -38.72 -13.81
N THR A 383 56.41 -37.85 -14.03
CA THR A 383 57.06 -37.67 -15.34
C THR A 383 58.17 -38.71 -15.52
N PRO A 384 58.50 -39.03 -16.78
CA PRO A 384 59.91 -39.15 -17.16
C PRO A 384 60.28 -38.28 -18.38
N LYS A 385 61.47 -37.65 -18.26
CA LYS A 385 62.41 -37.20 -19.32
C LYS A 385 62.69 -38.33 -20.35
N ALA A 386 63.21 -38.16 -21.57
CA ALA A 386 63.69 -37.05 -22.40
C ALA A 386 64.07 -37.61 -23.80
N ALA A 387 64.02 -36.78 -24.85
CA ALA A 387 64.85 -36.74 -26.08
C ALA A 387 64.20 -35.65 -26.98
N GLY A 388 64.82 -34.66 -27.63
CA GLY A 388 66.19 -34.30 -27.97
C GLY A 388 66.13 -33.48 -29.28
N VAL A 389 66.00 -32.13 -29.19
CA VAL A 389 66.70 -30.99 -29.88
C VAL A 389 67.12 -31.13 -31.39
N PRO A 390 67.32 -30.07 -32.23
CA PRO A 390 66.90 -28.64 -32.29
C PRO A 390 66.38 -28.13 -33.68
N GLY A 391 65.95 -26.85 -33.75
CA GLY A 391 66.03 -26.01 -34.96
C GLY A 391 65.04 -24.83 -34.93
N ALA A 392 65.36 -23.65 -34.38
CA ALA A 392 66.20 -22.56 -34.90
C ALA A 392 65.37 -21.35 -35.40
N ALA A 393 65.92 -20.16 -35.12
CA ALA A 393 65.63 -18.82 -35.63
C ALA A 393 64.43 -18.03 -35.04
N ASN A 394 64.77 -16.84 -34.57
CA ASN A 394 63.94 -15.73 -34.12
C ASN A 394 64.40 -14.48 -34.94
N PRO A 395 63.80 -13.28 -34.79
CA PRO A 395 62.87 -12.57 -35.69
C PRO A 395 63.58 -11.47 -36.54
N PRO A 396 62.87 -10.48 -37.18
CA PRO A 396 62.47 -9.27 -36.45
C PRO A 396 61.20 -8.50 -36.95
N SER A 397 60.64 -7.67 -36.03
CA SER A 397 59.97 -6.36 -36.16
C SER A 397 59.21 -5.92 -37.42
N VAL A 398 58.07 -5.21 -37.26
CA VAL A 398 57.85 -3.77 -37.65
C VAL A 398 56.38 -3.32 -37.39
N SER A 399 56.28 -2.20 -36.65
CA SER A 399 55.37 -1.01 -36.67
C SER A 399 53.87 -1.00 -37.03
N SER A 400 53.12 -0.36 -36.11
CA SER A 400 52.29 0.87 -36.26
C SER A 400 50.96 0.90 -37.03
N LEU A 401 50.06 1.75 -36.47
CA LEU A 401 48.80 2.33 -37.00
C LEU A 401 47.58 1.40 -36.84
N GLN A 402 46.43 1.82 -36.31
CA GLN A 402 45.85 3.15 -36.10
C GLN A 402 44.74 3.06 -35.04
#